data_AF-A0A942QZL1-F1
#
_entry.id   AF-A0A942QZL1-F1
#
_cell.length_a   1.000
_cell.length_b   1.000
_cell.length_c   1.000
_cell.angle_alpha   90.00
_cell.angle_beta   90.00
_cell.angle_gamma   90.00
#
_symmetry.space_group_name_H-M   'P 1'
#
loop_
_entity.id
_entity.type
_entity.pdbx_description
1 polymer ?
#
loop_
_entity_poly.entity_id
_entity_poly.type
_entity_poly.pdbx_seq_one_letter_code
_entity_poly.pdbx_strand_id
1 'polypeptide(L)'
;MKRDSNLYIAIYLLTVLDIFFTSLGLKKGVIEEANPLLSSFFMISIGLTSMIILIVSGALLIFMYRVRHKVAWINSALWLLIGAKAWVLGMHVNWITKVMV
;
A
#
# COMPACT_ATOMS: atom_id res chain seq x y z
N MET A 1 4.08 -25.08 -1.31
CA MET A 1 4.86 -23.91 -1.76
C MET A 1 4.07 -22.85 -2.55
N LYS A 2 3.01 -23.16 -3.31
CA LYS A 2 2.27 -22.14 -4.10
C LYS A 2 1.46 -21.13 -3.25
N ARG A 3 0.97 -21.55 -2.06
CA ARG A 3 0.04 -20.76 -1.24
C ARG A 3 0.65 -19.46 -0.71
N ASP A 4 1.95 -19.47 -0.38
CA ASP A 4 2.62 -18.31 0.21
C ASP A 4 2.86 -17.20 -0.82
N SER A 5 3.10 -17.56 -2.08
CA SER A 5 3.35 -16.58 -3.15
C SER A 5 2.16 -15.65 -3.38
N ASN A 6 0.94 -16.15 -3.16
CA ASN A 6 -0.28 -15.37 -3.34
C ASN A 6 -0.39 -14.23 -2.32
N LEU A 7 0.16 -14.37 -1.10
CA LEU A 7 0.12 -13.32 -0.08
C LEU A 7 0.95 -12.11 -0.48
N TYR A 8 2.17 -12.33 -0.97
CA TYR A 8 3.04 -11.24 -1.43
C TYR A 8 2.44 -10.50 -2.62
N ILE A 9 1.87 -11.24 -3.58
CA ILE A 9 1.17 -10.65 -4.74
C ILE A 9 -0.03 -9.85 -4.26
N ALA A 10 -0.85 -10.39 -3.36
CA ALA A 10 -1.99 -9.67 -2.80
C ALA A 10 -1.57 -8.39 -2.10
N ILE A 11 -0.54 -8.41 -1.26
CA ILE A 11 -0.03 -7.21 -0.58
C ILE A 11 0.47 -6.18 -1.59
N TYR A 12 1.19 -6.60 -2.63
CA TYR A 12 1.66 -5.68 -3.67
C TYR A 12 0.50 -5.03 -4.42
N LEU A 13 -0.50 -5.81 -4.83
CA LEU A 13 -1.71 -5.29 -5.49
C LEU A 13 -2.50 -4.34 -4.58
N LEU A 14 -2.62 -4.67 -3.29
CA LEU A 14 -3.25 -3.78 -2.31
C LEU A 14 -2.46 -2.48 -2.17
N THR A 15 -1.13 -2.51 -2.19
CA THR A 15 -0.30 -1.29 -2.22
C THR A 15 -0.51 -0.47 -3.50
N VAL A 16 -0.64 -1.11 -4.65
CA VAL A 16 -0.96 -0.40 -5.92
C VAL A 16 -2.30 0.33 -5.81
N LEU A 17 -3.33 -0.33 -5.30
CA LEU A 17 -4.65 0.27 -5.11
C LEU A 17 -4.63 1.41 -4.09
N ASP A 18 -3.94 1.22 -2.98
CA ASP A 18 -3.76 2.20 -1.90
C ASP A 18 -3.12 3.50 -2.43
N ILE A 19 -2.02 3.38 -3.18
CA ILE A 19 -1.35 4.51 -3.83
C ILE A 19 -2.24 5.15 -4.90
N PHE A 20 -2.97 4.36 -5.67
CA PHE A 20 -3.88 4.87 -6.69
C PHE A 20 -4.98 5.74 -6.07
N PHE A 21 -5.65 5.26 -5.02
CA PHE A 21 -6.69 6.02 -4.34
C PHE A 21 -6.13 7.22 -3.57
N THR A 22 -4.98 7.08 -2.93
CA THR A 22 -4.30 8.20 -2.27
C THR A 22 -3.95 9.29 -3.27
N SER A 23 -3.34 8.92 -4.41
CA SER A 23 -3.02 9.86 -5.48
C SER A 23 -4.25 10.55 -6.05
N LEU A 24 -5.36 9.82 -6.20
CA LEU A 24 -6.63 10.40 -6.67
C LEU A 24 -7.20 11.39 -5.64
N GLY A 25 -7.19 11.03 -4.36
CA GLY A 25 -7.69 11.88 -3.28
C GLY A 25 -6.88 13.17 -3.14
N LEU A 26 -5.55 13.06 -3.17
CA LEU A 26 -4.64 14.20 -3.12
C LEU A 26 -4.84 15.12 -4.33
N LYS A 27 -4.94 14.57 -5.55
CA LYS A 27 -5.18 15.36 -6.77
C LYS A 27 -6.51 16.11 -6.74
N LYS A 28 -7.53 15.55 -6.09
CA LYS A 28 -8.84 16.20 -5.94
C LYS A 28 -8.91 17.14 -4.73
N GLY A 29 -7.87 17.21 -3.89
CA GLY A 29 -7.87 18.01 -2.66
C GLY A 29 -8.86 17.50 -1.60
N VAL A 30 -9.21 16.21 -1.65
CA VAL A 30 -10.26 15.60 -0.80
C VAL A 30 -9.70 15.03 0.48
N ILE A 31 -8.44 14.58 0.42
CA ILE A 31 -7.70 14.05 1.55
C ILE A 31 -6.38 14.80 1.64
N GLU A 32 -5.85 14.85 2.85
CA GLU A 32 -4.49 15.30 3.13
C GLU A 32 -3.64 14.11 3.55
N GLU A 33 -2.38 14.09 3.12
CA GLU A 33 -1.44 13.05 3.54
C GLU A 33 -1.03 13.29 5.00
N ALA A 34 -1.45 12.39 5.89
CA ALA A 34 -1.18 12.49 7.32
C ALA A 34 0.29 12.25 7.67
N ASN A 35 1.05 11.54 6.82
CA ASN A 35 2.47 11.33 7.03
C ASN A 35 3.27 12.56 6.52
N PRO A 36 3.92 13.35 7.39
CA PRO A 36 4.59 14.59 6.99
C PRO A 36 5.75 14.36 6.01
N LEU A 37 6.42 13.20 6.10
CA LEU A 37 7.48 12.83 5.16
C LEU A 37 6.90 12.57 3.78
N LEU A 38 5.86 11.72 3.69
CA LEU A 38 5.21 11.43 2.41
C LEU A 38 4.54 12.66 1.82
N SER A 39 3.91 13.49 2.64
CA SER A 39 3.30 14.75 2.23
C SER A 39 4.31 15.65 1.51
N SER A 40 5.51 15.79 2.08
CA SER A 40 6.62 16.55 1.47
C SER A 40 7.01 16.00 0.09
N PHE A 41 7.06 14.68 -0.08
CA PHE A 41 7.35 14.05 -1.37
C PHE A 41 6.20 14.18 -2.37
N PHE A 42 4.95 14.06 -1.93
CA PHE A 42 3.78 14.22 -2.80
C PHE A 42 3.64 15.66 -3.33
N MET A 43 4.04 16.67 -2.56
CA MET A 43 4.09 18.06 -3.01
C MET A 43 5.11 18.28 -4.14
N ILE A 44 6.20 17.51 -4.20
CA ILE A 44 7.19 17.60 -5.28
C ILE A 44 6.64 16.94 -6.55
N SER A 45 6.23 15.67 -6.46
CA SER A 45 5.66 14.95 -7.59
C SER A 45 4.92 13.70 -7.15
N ILE A 46 3.59 13.69 -7.32
CA ILE A 46 2.74 12.54 -7.00
C ILE A 46 3.16 11.29 -7.78
N GLY A 47 3.50 11.45 -9.07
CA GLY A 47 3.89 10.33 -9.92
C GLY A 47 5.22 9.70 -9.48
N LEU A 48 6.23 10.54 -9.19
CA LEU A 48 7.54 10.07 -8.75
C LEU A 48 7.45 9.37 -7.39
N THR A 49 6.75 9.98 -6.42
CA THR A 49 6.52 9.40 -5.09
C THR A 49 5.82 8.06 -5.17
N SER A 50 4.75 7.96 -5.98
CA SER A 50 4.03 6.71 -6.21
C SER A 50 4.94 5.61 -6.76
N MET A 51 5.77 5.93 -7.75
CA MET A 51 6.72 4.99 -8.35
C MET A 51 7.77 4.52 -7.34
N ILE A 52 8.32 5.43 -6.53
CA ILE A 52 9.30 5.10 -5.48
C ILE A 52 8.68 4.16 -4.46
N ILE A 53 7.48 4.45 -3.96
CA ILE A 53 6.80 3.59 -2.98
C ILE A 53 6.57 2.19 -3.56
N LEU A 54 6.14 2.07 -4.81
CA LEU A 54 5.95 0.78 -5.48
C LEU A 54 7.25 -0.01 -5.61
N ILE A 55 8.32 0.63 -6.07
CA ILE A 55 9.64 -0.01 -6.22
C ILE A 55 10.16 -0.50 -4.86
N VAL A 56 10.14 0.38 -3.85
CA VAL A 56 10.62 0.04 -2.50
C VAL A 56 9.77 -1.05 -1.87
N SER A 57 8.43 -0.95 -1.95
CA SER A 57 7.52 -1.98 -1.42
C SER A 57 7.72 -3.32 -2.14
N GLY A 58 7.90 -3.31 -3.46
CA GLY A 58 8.18 -4.52 -4.23
C GLY A 58 9.50 -5.18 -3.83
N ALA A 59 10.56 -4.38 -3.70
CA ALA A 59 11.87 -4.85 -3.26
C ALA A 59 11.82 -5.46 -1.84
N LEU A 60 11.12 -4.81 -0.91
CA LEU A 60 10.92 -5.31 0.46
C LEU A 60 10.13 -6.64 0.47
N LEU A 61 9.06 -6.75 -0.33
CA LEU A 61 8.30 -8.00 -0.44
C LEU A 61 9.14 -9.13 -1.04
N ILE A 62 9.96 -8.85 -2.05
CA ILE A 62 10.91 -9.84 -2.62
C ILE A 62 11.93 -10.27 -1.55
N PHE A 63 12.47 -9.33 -0.78
CA PHE A 63 13.39 -9.63 0.31
C PHE A 63 12.73 -10.51 1.38
N MET A 64 11.54 -10.12 1.86
CA MET A 64 10.73 -10.89 2.82
C MET A 64 10.42 -12.29 2.29
N TYR A 65 10.10 -12.42 1.00
CA TYR A 65 9.89 -13.72 0.36
C TYR A 65 11.16 -14.57 0.46
N ARG A 66 12.35 -14.02 0.17
CA ARG A 66 13.61 -14.77 0.25
C ARG A 66 13.94 -15.24 1.66
N VAL A 67 13.68 -14.43 2.69
CA VAL A 67 14.03 -14.75 4.09
C VAL A 67 12.93 -15.50 4.86
N ARG A 68 11.77 -15.74 4.26
CA ARG A 68 10.59 -16.30 4.96
C ARG A 68 10.83 -17.61 5.71
N HIS A 69 11.71 -18.46 5.20
CA HIS A 69 12.03 -19.75 5.82
C HIS A 69 12.82 -19.61 7.14
N LYS A 70 13.40 -18.44 7.41
CA LYS A 70 14.17 -18.15 8.64
C LYS A 70 13.31 -17.54 9.75
N VAL A 71 12.07 -17.13 9.46
CA VAL A 71 11.24 -16.33 10.37
C VAL A 71 9.85 -16.93 10.45
N ALA A 72 9.58 -17.72 11.49
CA ALA A 72 8.33 -18.47 11.63
C ALA A 72 7.08 -17.58 11.68
N TRP A 73 7.19 -16.36 12.22
CA TRP A 73 6.07 -15.43 12.40
C TRP A 73 5.76 -14.57 11.16
N ILE A 74 6.55 -14.70 10.08
CA ILE A 74 6.40 -13.85 8.89
C ILE A 74 5.02 -13.98 8.24
N ASN A 75 4.48 -15.20 8.16
CA ASN A 75 3.18 -15.44 7.54
C ASN A 75 2.04 -14.78 8.34
N SER A 76 2.09 -14.85 9.67
CA SER A 76 1.11 -14.18 10.53
C SER A 76 1.17 -12.66 10.36
N ALA A 77 2.37 -12.08 10.28
CA ALA A 77 2.55 -10.66 10.03
C ALA A 77 2.05 -10.23 8.64
N LEU A 78 2.27 -11.05 7.61
CA LEU A 78 1.75 -10.77 6.26
C LEU A 78 0.22 -10.79 6.22
N TRP A 79 -0.43 -11.72 6.93
CA TRP A 79 -1.89 -11.73 7.07
C TRP A 79 -2.42 -10.50 7.79
N LEU A 80 -1.77 -10.09 8.89
CA LEU A 80 -2.11 -8.86 9.60
C LEU A 80 -1.96 -7.63 8.68
N LEU A 81 -0.90 -7.59 7.88
CA LEU A 81 -0.65 -6.52 6.91
C LEU A 81 -1.74 -6.46 5.82
N ILE A 82 -2.20 -7.61 5.32
CA ILE A 82 -3.34 -7.69 4.39
C ILE A 82 -4.59 -7.10 5.06
N GLY A 83 -4.88 -7.48 6.30
CA GLY A 83 -6.01 -6.96 7.06
C GLY A 83 -5.96 -5.44 7.23
N ALA A 84 -4.81 -4.90 7.62
CA ALA A 84 -4.60 -3.46 7.75
C ALA A 84 -4.77 -2.73 6.40
N LYS A 85 -4.22 -3.27 5.30
CA LYS A 85 -4.39 -2.69 3.96
C LYS A 85 -5.83 -2.74 3.47
N ALA A 86 -6.54 -3.85 3.71
CA ALA A 86 -7.95 -3.97 3.37
C ALA A 86 -8.80 -2.95 4.15
N TRP A 87 -8.48 -2.72 5.43
CA TRP A 87 -9.12 -1.68 6.23
C TRP A 87 -8.89 -0.28 5.65
N VAL A 88 -7.63 0.07 5.32
CA VAL A 88 -7.31 1.37 4.71
C VAL A 88 -8.03 1.54 3.37
N LEU A 89 -8.07 0.52 2.53
CA LEU A 89 -8.87 0.55 1.29
C LEU A 89 -10.37 0.72 1.54
N GLY A 90 -10.91 0.12 2.60
CA GLY A 90 -12.29 0.37 3.03
C GLY A 90 -12.53 1.84 3.37
N MET A 91 -11.59 2.49 4.06
CA MET A 91 -11.64 3.94 4.28
C MET A 91 -11.58 4.71 2.96
N HIS A 92 -10.77 4.25 1.99
CA HIS A 92 -10.72 4.86 0.65
C HIS A 92 -12.07 4.84 -0.06
N VAL A 93 -12.73 3.67 -0.08
CA VAL A 93 -14.05 3.50 -0.67
C VAL A 93 -15.08 4.39 0.03
N ASN A 94 -15.05 4.48 1.36
CA ASN A 94 -15.98 5.31 2.14
C ASN A 94 -15.84 6.81 1.82
N TRP A 95 -14.63 7.35 1.67
CA TRP A 95 -14.52 8.77 1.29
C TRP A 95 -14.84 9.00 -0.19
N ILE A 96 -14.46 8.07 -1.08
CA ILE A 96 -14.77 8.17 -2.52
C ILE A 96 -16.29 8.25 -2.72
N THR A 97 -17.05 7.41 -2.03
CA THR A 97 -18.51 7.40 -2.11
C THR A 97 -19.16 8.66 -1.54
N LYS A 98 -18.58 9.29 -0.51
CA LYS A 98 -19.09 10.54 0.06
C LYS A 98 -18.77 11.78 -0.77
N VAL A 99 -17.80 11.70 -1.67
CA VAL A 99 -17.26 12.86 -2.40
C VAL A 99 -17.57 12.82 -3.89
N MET A 100 -17.83 11.63 -4.45
CA MET A 100 -18.23 11.47 -5.85
C MET A 100 -19.75 11.26 -6.04
N VAL A 101 -20.52 11.21 -4.96
CA VAL A 101 -21.99 11.27 -4.95
C VAL A 101 -22.40 12.64 -4.43
#